data_AF-A0A2T9K7T2-F1
#
_entry.id   AF-A0A2T9K7T2-F1
#
_cell.length_a   1.000
_cell.length_b   1.000
_cell.length_c   1.000
_cell.angle_alpha   90.00
_cell.angle_beta   90.00
_cell.angle_gamma   90.00
#
_symmetry.space_group_name_H-M   'P 1'
#
loop_
_entity.id
_entity.type
_entity.pdbx_description
1 polymer ?
#
loop_
_entity_poly.entity_id
_entity_poly.type
_entity_poly.pdbx_seq_one_letter_code
_entity_poly.pdbx_strand_id
1 'polypeptide(L)'
;MNRPINLRQVTVRLNDEDAADLQARVDRGEFASLEEGVAAELAELNYRRAVDIVGGSDKLEALLDDLESEAIDLDECVDGQAFLSEMLADLEARAKAAGE
;
A
#
# COMPACT_ATOMS: atom_id res chain seq x y z
N MET A 1 -7.44 8.38 -10.02
CA MET A 1 -7.81 7.11 -9.33
C MET A 1 -8.89 7.40 -8.30
N ASN A 2 -10.11 6.89 -8.48
CA ASN A 2 -11.19 6.97 -7.49
C ASN A 2 -11.83 5.59 -7.38
N ARG A 3 -11.14 4.64 -6.73
CA ARG A 3 -11.87 3.45 -6.28
C ARG A 3 -12.78 3.90 -5.15
N PRO A 4 -14.10 3.64 -5.20
CA PRO A 4 -14.99 4.03 -4.12
C PRO A 4 -14.49 3.37 -2.83
N ILE A 5 -14.19 4.20 -1.83
CA ILE A 5 -13.83 3.72 -0.50
C ILE A 5 -15.03 2.93 0.00
N ASN A 6 -14.86 1.61 0.13
CA ASN A 6 -15.92 0.75 0.61
C ASN A 6 -15.98 0.92 2.13
N LEU A 7 -16.82 1.85 2.59
CA LEU A 7 -17.12 2.12 4.01
C LEU A 7 -17.92 0.98 4.66
N ARG A 8 -17.58 -0.28 4.36
CA ARG A 8 -18.19 -1.42 5.01
C ARG A 8 -17.80 -1.37 6.48
N GLN A 9 -18.82 -1.25 7.33
CA GLN A 9 -18.66 -1.39 8.76
C GLN A 9 -18.15 -2.82 9.06
N VAL A 10 -17.04 -2.92 9.77
CA VAL A 10 -16.42 -4.19 10.16
C VAL A 10 -16.55 -4.33 11.67
N THR A 11 -16.95 -5.51 12.12
CA THR A 11 -16.94 -5.85 13.55
C THR A 11 -15.66 -6.60 13.87
N VAL A 12 -14.93 -6.13 14.87
CA VAL A 12 -13.69 -6.75 15.36
C VAL A 12 -13.91 -7.21 16.80
N ARG A 13 -13.32 -8.34 17.17
CA ARG A 13 -13.27 -8.80 18.56
C ARG A 13 -11.86 -8.65 19.08
N LEU A 14 -11.73 -7.93 20.18
CA LEU A 14 -10.51 -7.83 20.97
C LEU A 14 -10.62 -8.76 22.17
N ASN A 15 -9.48 -9.16 22.74
CA ASN A 15 -9.48 -9.76 24.06
C ASN A 15 -9.76 -8.66 25.12
N ASP A 16 -10.04 -9.08 26.35
CA ASP A 16 -10.46 -8.16 27.41
C ASP A 16 -9.33 -7.20 27.83
N GLU A 17 -8.08 -7.64 27.75
CA GLU A 17 -6.90 -6.85 28.12
C GLU A 17 -6.65 -5.71 27.12
N ASP A 18 -6.59 -6.03 25.83
CA ASP A 18 -6.40 -5.07 24.75
C ASP A 18 -7.57 -4.07 24.67
N ALA A 19 -8.80 -4.54 24.90
CA ALA A 19 -9.97 -3.67 24.94
C ALA A 19 -9.90 -2.68 26.12
N ALA A 20 -9.46 -3.13 27.29
CA ALA A 20 -9.30 -2.28 28.46
C ALA A 20 -8.17 -1.26 28.30
N ASP A 21 -7.03 -1.67 27.73
CA ASP A 21 -5.92 -0.75 27.42
C ASP A 21 -6.35 0.33 26.43
N LEU A 22 -7.04 -0.07 25.35
CA LEU A 22 -7.51 0.88 24.34
C LEU A 22 -8.54 1.86 24.92
N GLN A 23 -9.45 1.39 25.77
CA GLN A 23 -10.38 2.25 26.48
C GLN A 23 -9.65 3.24 27.40
N ALA A 24 -8.61 2.80 28.12
CA ALA A 24 -7.81 3.69 28.97
C ALA A 24 -7.09 4.79 28.17
N ARG A 25 -6.66 4.49 26.93
CA ARG A 25 -6.07 5.47 26.01
C ARG A 25 -7.08 6.51 25.54
N VAL A 26 -8.31 6.08 25.23
CA VAL A 26 -9.44 6.99 24.93
C VAL A 26 -9.75 7.88 26.14
N ASP A 27 -9.82 7.31 27.35
CA ASP A 27 -10.13 8.05 28.57
C ASP A 27 -9.06 9.10 28.92
N ARG A 28 -7.79 8.84 28.54
CA ARG A 28 -6.68 9.80 28.63
C ARG A 28 -6.70 10.87 27.52
N GLY A 29 -7.57 10.73 26.53
CA GLY A 29 -7.67 11.62 25.38
C GLY A 29 -6.60 11.39 24.31
N GLU A 30 -5.94 10.23 24.29
CA GLU A 30 -5.03 9.86 23.19
C GLU A 30 -5.79 9.64 21.87
N PHE A 31 -7.03 9.17 21.96
CA PHE A 31 -7.95 9.00 20.84
C PHE A 31 -9.33 9.56 21.20
N ALA A 32 -10.06 10.09 20.23
CA ALA A 32 -11.40 10.61 20.41
C ALA A 32 -12.46 9.50 20.54
N SER A 33 -12.19 8.29 20.02
CA SER A 33 -13.06 7.13 20.19
C SER A 33 -12.31 5.80 20.11
N LEU A 34 -12.98 4.71 20.48
CA LEU A 34 -12.44 3.36 20.32
C LEU A 34 -12.18 3.00 18.85
N GLU A 35 -13.04 3.44 17.94
CA GLU A 35 -12.87 3.20 16.50
C GLU A 35 -11.60 3.87 15.97
N GLU A 36 -11.32 5.11 16.42
CA GLU A 36 -10.08 5.81 16.07
C GLU A 36 -8.86 5.08 16.62
N GLY A 37 -8.92 4.63 17.89
CA GLY A 37 -7.85 3.83 18.49
C GLY A 37 -7.59 2.52 17.73
N VAL A 38 -8.64 1.78 17.35
CA VAL A 38 -8.50 0.57 16.54
C VAL A 38 -7.91 0.88 15.17
N ALA A 39 -8.34 1.97 14.53
CA ALA A 39 -7.81 2.38 13.25
C ALA A 39 -6.31 2.73 13.32
N ALA A 40 -5.88 3.40 14.39
CA ALA A 40 -4.47 3.72 14.63
C ALA A 40 -3.62 2.45 14.81
N GLU A 41 -4.06 1.50 15.64
CA GLU A 41 -3.34 0.24 15.84
C GLU A 41 -3.26 -0.61 14.56
N LEU A 42 -4.32 -0.61 13.75
CA LEU A 42 -4.30 -1.27 12.44
C LEU A 42 -3.39 -0.58 11.44
N ALA A 43 -3.29 0.76 11.47
CA ALA A 43 -2.35 1.50 10.64
C ALA A 43 -0.90 1.16 11.01
N GLU A 44 -0.58 1.10 12.30
CA GLU A 44 0.74 0.70 12.81
C GLU A 44 1.08 -0.75 12.44
N LEU A 45 0.13 -1.68 12.59
CA LEU A 45 0.30 -3.07 12.15
C LEU A 45 0.59 -3.14 10.65
N ASN A 46 -0.14 -2.36 9.85
CA ASN A 46 0.06 -2.31 8.41
C ASN A 46 1.43 -1.72 8.04
N TYR A 47 1.88 -0.68 8.74
CA TYR A 47 3.22 -0.12 8.56
C TYR A 47 4.30 -1.18 8.83
N ARG A 48 4.25 -1.87 9.98
CA ARG A 48 5.20 -2.96 10.29
C ARG A 48 5.18 -4.06 9.25
N ARG A 49 3.99 -4.43 8.75
CA ARG A 49 3.87 -5.40 7.66
C ARG A 49 4.49 -4.90 6.36
N ALA A 50 4.32 -3.62 6.02
CA ALA A 50 4.93 -3.02 4.84
C ALA A 50 6.47 -3.02 4.97
N VAL A 51 6.99 -2.68 6.15
CA VAL A 51 8.42 -2.75 6.48
C VAL A 51 8.96 -4.17 6.24
N ASP A 52 8.24 -5.19 6.72
CA ASP A 52 8.65 -6.59 6.51
C ASP A 52 8.64 -6.99 5.04
N ILE A 53 7.62 -6.58 4.28
CA ILE A 53 7.48 -6.90 2.84
C ILE A 53 8.60 -6.25 2.01
N VAL A 54 8.90 -4.98 2.29
CA VAL A 54 9.92 -4.21 1.56
C VAL A 54 11.35 -4.56 2.04
N GLY A 55 11.45 -5.22 3.20
CA GLY A 55 12.70 -5.72 3.74
C GLY A 55 13.52 -4.64 4.46
N GLY A 56 12.83 -3.78 5.22
CA GLY A 56 13.42 -2.77 6.11
C GLY A 56 12.70 -1.42 6.05
N SER A 57 12.71 -0.68 7.17
CA SER A 57 12.09 0.65 7.29
C SER A 57 12.73 1.65 6.32
N ASP A 58 14.05 1.66 6.23
CA ASP A 58 14.78 2.61 5.38
C ASP A 58 14.39 2.48 3.90
N LYS A 59 14.11 1.25 3.46
CA LYS A 59 13.67 0.98 2.09
C LYS A 59 12.20 1.35 1.88
N LEU A 60 11.37 1.19 2.90
CA LEU A 60 9.99 1.62 2.85
C LEU A 60 9.91 3.15 2.75
N GLU A 61 10.64 3.87 3.60
CA GLU A 61 10.68 5.34 3.56
C GLU A 61 11.24 5.84 2.22
N ALA A 62 12.35 5.26 1.72
CA ALA A 62 12.86 5.64 0.40
C ALA A 62 11.83 5.43 -0.72
N LEU A 63 11.07 4.32 -0.68
CA LEU A 63 10.00 4.06 -1.66
C LEU A 63 8.84 5.07 -1.52
N LEU A 64 8.49 5.47 -0.30
CA LEU A 64 7.44 6.46 -0.05
C LEU A 64 7.87 7.85 -0.52
N ASP A 65 9.11 8.25 -0.26
CA ASP A 65 9.70 9.50 -0.76
C ASP A 65 9.69 9.54 -2.30
N ASP A 66 10.11 8.44 -2.94
CA ASP A 66 10.07 8.30 -4.39
C ASP A 66 8.64 8.49 -4.91
N LEU A 67 7.65 7.79 -4.34
CA LEU A 67 6.24 7.87 -4.74
C LEU A 67 5.59 9.24 -4.46
N GLU A 68 5.99 9.94 -3.40
CA GLU A 68 5.51 11.30 -3.11
C GLU A 68 6.12 12.32 -4.07
N SER A 69 7.39 12.12 -4.44
CA SER A 69 8.10 12.99 -5.39
C SER A 69 7.70 12.74 -6.85
N GLU A 70 7.17 11.55 -7.15
CA GLU A 70 6.68 11.18 -8.47
C GLU A 70 5.37 11.91 -8.76
N ALA A 71 5.49 13.17 -9.21
CA ALA A 71 4.42 13.83 -9.93
C ALA A 71 4.18 13.03 -11.20
N ILE A 72 3.21 12.10 -11.15
CA ILE A 72 2.83 11.29 -12.30
C ILE A 72 2.34 12.24 -13.38
N ASP A 73 3.21 12.55 -14.33
CA ASP A 73 2.81 13.18 -15.57
C ASP A 73 2.05 12.13 -16.38
N LEU A 74 0.74 12.30 -16.49
CA LEU A 74 -0.12 11.41 -17.26
C LEU A 74 0.22 11.44 -18.75
N ASP A 75 0.91 12.48 -19.22
CA ASP A 75 1.39 12.59 -20.59
C ASP A 75 2.71 11.81 -20.82
N GLU A 76 3.47 11.51 -19.76
CA GLU A 76 4.67 10.64 -19.80
C GLU A 76 4.36 9.17 -19.42
N CYS A 77 3.13 8.88 -18.99
CA CYS A 77 2.68 7.53 -18.69
C CYS A 77 2.65 6.67 -19.96
N VAL A 78 3.55 5.69 -20.03
CA VAL A 78 3.60 4.74 -21.15
C VAL A 78 2.37 3.84 -21.12
N ASP A 79 1.69 3.70 -22.26
CA ASP A 79 0.66 2.67 -22.44
C ASP A 79 1.32 1.29 -22.31
N GLY A 80 1.14 0.66 -21.16
CA GLY A 80 1.75 -0.62 -20.84
C GLY A 80 1.37 -1.73 -21.83
N GLN A 81 0.18 -1.65 -22.44
CA GLN A 81 -0.21 -2.63 -23.45
C GLN A 81 0.56 -2.42 -24.76
N ALA A 82 0.72 -1.15 -25.18
CA ALA A 82 1.51 -0.82 -26.35
C ALA A 82 2.99 -1.21 -26.16
N PHE A 83 3.57 -0.86 -25.01
CA PHE A 83 4.96 -1.18 -24.68
C PHE A 83 5.24 -2.69 -24.63
N LEU A 84 4.37 -3.47 -23.98
CA LEU A 84 4.55 -4.92 -23.91
C LEU A 84 4.37 -5.58 -25.29
N SER A 85 3.48 -5.05 -26.12
CA SER A 85 3.26 -5.54 -27.48
C SER A 85 4.47 -5.25 -28.38
N GLU A 86 5.06 -4.06 -28.27
CA GLU A 86 6.29 -3.71 -28.99
C GLU A 86 7.47 -4.58 -28.55
N MET A 87 7.68 -4.74 -27.24
CA MET A 87 8.72 -5.61 -26.70
C MET A 87 8.55 -7.07 -27.17
N LEU A 88 7.32 -7.58 -27.21
CA LEU A 88 7.03 -8.92 -27.72
C LEU A 88 7.39 -9.04 -29.20
N ALA A 89 6.97 -8.08 -30.04
CA ALA A 89 7.28 -8.08 -31.46
C ALA A 89 8.80 -8.04 -31.72
N ASP A 90 9.53 -7.26 -30.92
CA ASP A 90 10.99 -7.14 -31.00
C ASP A 90 11.68 -8.47 -30.63
N LEU A 91 11.16 -9.17 -29.62
CA LEU A 91 11.64 -10.50 -29.24
C LEU A 91 11.33 -11.56 -30.31
N GLU A 92 10.13 -11.55 -30.90
CA GLU A 92 9.75 -12.46 -31.99
C GLU A 92 10.62 -12.24 -33.24
N ALA A 93 10.90 -10.98 -33.59
CA ALA A 93 11.77 -10.64 -34.70
C ALA A 93 13.20 -11.16 -34.48
N ARG A 94 13.72 -11.06 -33.26
CA ARG A 94 15.04 -11.60 -32.89
C ARG A 94 15.06 -13.13 -32.92
N ALA A 95 14.02 -13.80 -32.43
CA ALA A 95 13.89 -15.24 -32.49
C ALA A 95 13.87 -15.74 -33.95
N LYS A 96 13.08 -15.09 -34.80
CA LYS A 96 13.00 -15.40 -36.23
C LYS A 96 14.31 -15.14 -36.99
N ALA A 97 15.05 -14.10 -36.61
CA ALA A 97 16.37 -13.81 -37.18
C ALA A 97 17.45 -14.80 -36.70
N ALA A 98 17.28 -15.39 -35.52
CA ALA A 98 18.15 -16.43 -34.97
C ALA A 98 17.91 -17.84 -35.56
N GLY A 99 16.86 -18.01 -36.38
CA GLY A 99 16.64 -19.23 -37.16
C GLY A 99 15.84 -20.33 -36.46
N GLU A 100 15.04 -19.98 -35.44
CA GLU A 100 13.94 -20.82 -34.96
C GLU A 100 12.65 -20.59 -35.76
#